data_AF-A0A1G3ZLB9-F1
#
_entry.id   AF-A0A1G3ZLB9-F1
#
_cell.length_a   1.000
_cell.length_b   1.000
_cell.length_c   1.000
_cell.angle_alpha   90.00
_cell.angle_beta   90.00
_cell.angle_gamma   90.00
#
_symmetry.space_group_name_H-M   'P 1'
#
loop_
_entity.id
_entity.type
_entity.pdbx_description
1 polymer ?
#
loop_
_entity_poly.entity_id
_entity_poly.type
_entity_poly.pdbx_seq_one_letter_code
_entity_poly.pdbx_strand_id
1 'polypeptide(L)'
;MYPQPLPGSSHRFVSVGTCHYPQGGCLGAILLVDFGMGMRERGPDPDEPGFIKGDARYPVINITPQVFIPRREEPGWAFQTKDGAYIRDRNGKSGHLYTHPFPVSDHEFLVSYKVNPTDHYKDVANAYALYLIDTEGRHRPVHADAALSCWHATPLVARPVPPAVSSQRDPKYAASNQAVCVVANVYQGMEGVKPGEVKWLRINEALPRYWSTGRRWSPSNSSSSWKAALWPRVQWGVVPVEKDGSAHFVVPAGRSIFFQALDENFRELQRERTYVNYAPGEMRSCTGCHGQSSHTGATGGATAKLLALARTPSTPQPQPCDDGRAGQVIHYPTDIQPIFDAKCVKCHGAKEPAGNLKLTGEVTQFYNTSYEELASKELAGPIIPEFTSFRQGDRGNYNGAYLPPRNLGSYASKLITMLTDPANPKNAKNDHTKLLTATELMVLSRWVDSNYQFYGSYFGRQHPHWAKADPKDPAYDPANFRRKATFDEAIGFLAPSWHR
;
A
#
# COMPACT_ATOMS: atom_id res chain seq x y z
N MET A 1 -9.87 -0.20 -18.35
CA MET A 1 -9.00 0.73 -17.58
C MET A 1 -7.68 1.01 -18.29
N TYR A 2 -7.56 0.80 -19.61
CA TYR A 2 -6.27 0.82 -20.30
C TYR A 2 -5.88 2.26 -20.64
N PRO A 3 -4.91 2.87 -19.96
CA PRO A 3 -4.41 4.17 -20.35
C PRO A 3 -3.75 4.04 -21.72
N GLN A 4 -4.01 5.00 -22.62
CA GLN A 4 -3.40 5.04 -23.95
C GLN A 4 -2.48 6.25 -24.04
N PRO A 5 -1.20 6.09 -24.46
CA PRO A 5 -0.31 7.23 -24.65
C PRO A 5 -0.87 8.17 -25.71
N LEU A 6 -0.74 9.48 -25.51
CA LEU A 6 -1.14 10.44 -26.53
C LEU A 6 -0.12 10.46 -27.68
N PRO A 7 -0.57 10.48 -28.95
CA PRO A 7 0.31 10.69 -30.09
C PRO A 7 1.22 11.91 -29.89
N GLY A 8 2.52 11.74 -30.18
CA GLY A 8 3.50 12.83 -30.07
C GLY A 8 3.91 13.23 -28.64
N SER A 9 3.53 12.47 -27.60
CA SER A 9 3.95 12.75 -26.23
C SER A 9 4.53 11.52 -25.53
N SER A 10 5.58 11.72 -24.74
CA SER A 10 6.18 10.71 -23.86
C SER A 10 5.69 10.81 -22.41
N HIS A 11 4.92 11.85 -22.08
CA HIS A 11 4.52 12.17 -20.71
C HIS A 11 3.01 12.39 -20.55
N ARG A 12 2.22 12.20 -21.62
CA ARG A 12 0.76 12.35 -21.61
C ARG A 12 0.06 11.07 -22.04
N PHE A 13 -1.06 10.77 -21.39
CA PHE A 13 -1.93 9.67 -21.75
C PHE A 13 -3.41 10.02 -21.51
N VAL A 14 -4.31 9.31 -22.21
CA VAL A 14 -5.76 9.35 -21.96
C VAL A 14 -6.19 8.09 -21.21
N SER A 15 -7.13 8.21 -20.28
CA SER A 15 -7.63 7.10 -19.49
C SER A 15 -9.07 7.31 -19.04
N VAL A 16 -9.66 6.29 -18.41
CA VAL A 16 -10.97 6.41 -17.76
C VAL A 16 -10.75 6.69 -16.28
N GLY A 17 -11.35 7.76 -15.75
CA GLY A 17 -11.60 7.93 -14.33
C GLY A 17 -12.87 7.18 -13.95
N THR A 18 -12.76 6.24 -13.00
CA THR A 18 -13.87 5.34 -12.60
C THR A 18 -13.92 5.20 -11.08
N CYS A 19 -15.08 4.83 -10.56
CA CYS A 19 -15.28 4.57 -9.14
C CYS A 19 -14.84 3.14 -8.79
N HIS A 20 -14.60 2.89 -7.50
CA HIS A 20 -14.22 1.57 -7.02
C HIS A 20 -15.44 0.64 -6.94
N TYR A 21 -16.59 1.19 -6.51
CA TYR A 21 -17.87 0.50 -6.49
C TYR A 21 -18.91 1.23 -7.35
N PRO A 22 -19.86 0.54 -7.98
CA PRO A 22 -19.99 -0.91 -8.03
C PRO A 22 -18.85 -1.55 -8.83
N GLN A 23 -18.36 -2.71 -8.37
CA GLN A 23 -17.30 -3.47 -9.03
C GLN A 23 -17.79 -3.91 -10.42
N GLY A 24 -17.50 -3.12 -11.46
CA GLY A 24 -18.06 -3.37 -12.78
C GLY A 24 -17.66 -2.35 -13.82
N GLY A 25 -16.47 -2.52 -14.41
CA GLY A 25 -16.34 -2.28 -15.85
C GLY A 25 -15.48 -1.11 -16.32
N CYS A 26 -14.76 -0.39 -15.45
CA CYS A 26 -13.94 0.75 -15.87
C CYS A 26 -14.76 1.82 -16.61
N LEU A 27 -15.86 2.25 -16.01
CA LEU A 27 -16.83 3.18 -16.59
C LEU A 27 -16.78 4.51 -15.86
N GLY A 28 -16.79 5.62 -16.57
CA GLY A 28 -16.82 6.94 -15.95
C GLY A 28 -16.38 8.04 -16.88
N ALA A 29 -15.62 8.98 -16.36
CA ALA A 29 -15.13 10.14 -17.10
C ALA A 29 -13.91 9.79 -17.95
N ILE A 30 -13.70 10.49 -19.06
CA ILE A 30 -12.44 10.43 -19.79
C ILE A 30 -11.51 11.52 -19.28
N LEU A 31 -10.30 11.11 -18.90
CA LEU A 31 -9.27 11.96 -18.31
C LEU A 31 -8.05 12.03 -19.23
N LEU A 32 -7.53 13.23 -19.44
CA LEU A 32 -6.16 13.45 -19.92
C LEU A 32 -5.24 13.63 -18.72
N VAL A 33 -4.13 12.91 -18.72
CA VAL A 33 -3.13 12.95 -17.66
C VAL A 33 -1.78 13.35 -18.23
N ASP A 34 -1.17 14.38 -17.66
CA ASP A 34 0.20 14.82 -17.92
C ASP A 34 1.06 14.59 -16.68
N PHE A 35 1.83 13.50 -16.68
CA PHE A 35 2.72 13.18 -15.57
C PHE A 35 4.08 13.89 -15.68
N GLY A 36 4.35 14.61 -16.77
CA GLY A 36 5.57 15.39 -16.99
C GLY A 36 5.60 16.70 -16.20
N MET A 37 4.45 17.18 -15.73
CA MET A 37 4.34 18.43 -14.94
C MET A 37 5.04 18.37 -13.58
N GLY A 38 5.40 17.17 -13.09
CA GLY A 38 5.98 17.00 -11.76
C GLY A 38 5.02 17.30 -10.60
N MET A 39 3.74 17.58 -10.89
CA MET A 39 2.69 17.86 -9.91
C MET A 39 1.99 16.56 -9.49
N ARG A 40 1.76 16.42 -8.17
CA ARG A 40 1.02 15.28 -7.60
C ARG A 40 -0.39 15.63 -7.15
N GLU A 41 -0.78 16.89 -7.33
CA GLU A 41 -2.11 17.38 -7.00
C GLU A 41 -2.90 17.58 -8.31
N ARG A 42 -4.12 17.04 -8.33
CA ARG A 42 -5.09 17.32 -9.39
C ARG A 42 -5.84 18.62 -9.08
N GLY A 43 -6.35 19.27 -10.11
CA GLY A 43 -7.20 20.46 -9.96
C GLY A 43 -8.56 20.16 -9.29
N PRO A 44 -9.36 21.21 -9.09
CA PRO A 44 -10.70 21.10 -8.51
C PRO A 44 -11.57 20.05 -9.23
N ASP A 45 -12.48 19.41 -8.49
CA ASP A 45 -13.56 18.62 -9.08
C ASP A 45 -14.56 19.53 -9.83
N PRO A 46 -15.31 19.03 -10.82
CA PRO A 46 -16.27 19.82 -11.60
C PRO A 46 -17.38 20.53 -10.80
N ASP A 47 -17.67 20.10 -9.57
CA ASP A 47 -18.64 20.70 -8.66
C ASP A 47 -18.00 21.68 -7.64
N GLU A 48 -16.68 21.86 -7.68
CA GLU A 48 -15.95 22.71 -6.74
C GLU A 48 -15.74 24.14 -7.27
N PRO A 49 -15.69 25.15 -6.37
CA PRO A 49 -15.33 26.51 -6.74
C PRO A 49 -13.96 26.59 -7.44
N GLY A 50 -13.89 27.36 -8.52
CA GLY A 50 -12.65 27.57 -9.27
C GLY A 50 -12.31 26.46 -10.26
N PHE A 51 -13.21 25.48 -10.47
CA PHE A 51 -13.10 24.55 -11.59
C PHE A 51 -13.09 25.30 -12.94
N ILE A 52 -12.11 25.00 -13.77
CA ILE A 52 -12.00 25.49 -15.14
C ILE A 52 -11.87 24.26 -16.04
N LYS A 53 -12.77 24.12 -17.02
CA LYS A 53 -12.70 23.02 -18.01
C LYS A 53 -11.40 23.16 -18.81
N GLY A 54 -10.60 22.09 -18.87
CA GLY A 54 -9.35 22.12 -19.63
C GLY A 54 -8.21 22.88 -18.97
N ASP A 55 -8.24 23.09 -17.64
CA ASP A 55 -7.22 23.85 -16.93
C ASP A 55 -5.82 23.22 -17.02
N ALA A 56 -4.98 23.80 -17.89
CA ALA A 56 -3.63 23.34 -18.14
C ALA A 56 -2.66 23.56 -16.96
N ARG A 57 -3.11 24.20 -15.87
CA ARG A 57 -2.33 24.32 -14.63
C ARG A 57 -2.26 23.01 -13.84
N TYR A 58 -3.08 22.01 -14.18
CA TYR A 58 -3.14 20.75 -13.45
C TYR A 58 -2.85 19.53 -14.33
N PRO A 59 -2.25 18.47 -13.74
CA PRO A 59 -1.83 17.28 -14.48
C PRO A 59 -2.96 16.34 -14.87
N VAL A 60 -4.20 16.58 -14.40
CA VAL A 60 -5.35 15.73 -14.69
C VAL A 60 -6.52 16.59 -15.12
N ILE A 61 -6.97 16.42 -16.36
CA ILE A 61 -8.07 17.16 -16.98
C ILE A 61 -9.20 16.18 -17.31
N ASN A 62 -10.40 16.45 -16.80
CA ASN A 62 -11.61 15.73 -17.21
C ASN A 62 -12.18 16.38 -18.50
N ILE A 63 -12.14 15.65 -19.61
CA ILE A 63 -12.67 16.13 -20.91
C ILE A 63 -14.16 15.83 -21.11
N THR A 64 -14.75 15.02 -20.21
CA THR A 64 -16.19 14.72 -20.15
C THR A 64 -16.75 15.14 -18.78
N PRO A 65 -16.76 16.44 -18.45
CA PRO A 65 -17.11 16.91 -17.11
C PRO A 65 -18.56 16.63 -16.69
N GLN A 66 -19.42 16.19 -17.61
CA GLN A 66 -20.79 15.78 -17.32
C GLN A 66 -20.87 14.57 -16.38
N VAL A 67 -19.76 13.85 -16.21
CA VAL A 67 -19.60 12.82 -15.20
C VAL A 67 -18.23 12.95 -14.55
N PHE A 68 -18.17 12.75 -13.24
CA PHE A 68 -16.91 12.58 -12.53
C PHE A 68 -17.09 11.70 -11.31
N ILE A 69 -15.97 11.38 -10.67
CA ILE A 69 -15.93 10.63 -9.42
C ILE A 69 -15.38 11.59 -8.36
N PRO A 70 -16.21 12.03 -7.41
CA PRO A 70 -15.76 12.89 -6.32
C PRO A 70 -14.57 12.29 -5.58
N ARG A 71 -13.62 13.14 -5.19
CA ARG A 71 -12.44 12.68 -4.46
C ARG A 71 -12.83 11.95 -3.17
N ARG A 72 -12.13 10.84 -2.91
CA ARG A 72 -12.25 10.04 -1.68
C ARG A 72 -13.62 9.38 -1.50
N GLU A 73 -14.44 9.34 -2.55
CA GLU A 73 -15.67 8.56 -2.56
C GLU A 73 -15.47 7.26 -3.31
N GLU A 74 -15.80 6.13 -2.67
CA GLU A 74 -15.67 4.82 -3.30
C GLU A 74 -16.81 4.48 -4.28
N PRO A 75 -18.09 4.72 -3.94
CA PRO A 75 -19.19 4.22 -4.75
C PRO A 75 -19.80 5.26 -5.70
N GLY A 76 -20.15 4.84 -6.91
CA GLY A 76 -20.97 5.56 -7.87
C GLY A 76 -20.27 6.72 -8.56
N TRP A 77 -21.07 7.49 -9.28
CA TRP A 77 -20.64 8.63 -10.07
C TRP A 77 -21.44 9.87 -9.68
N ALA A 78 -20.87 11.04 -9.93
CA ALA A 78 -21.58 12.31 -9.92
C ALA A 78 -21.89 12.69 -11.38
N PHE A 79 -23.16 12.89 -11.70
CA PHE A 79 -23.64 13.25 -13.04
C PHE A 79 -24.20 14.66 -13.05
N GLN A 80 -23.83 15.43 -14.07
CA GLN A 80 -24.31 16.79 -14.25
C GLN A 80 -25.78 16.78 -14.68
N THR A 81 -26.60 17.56 -13.98
CA THR A 81 -28.01 17.79 -14.31
C THR A 81 -28.16 18.94 -15.30
N LYS A 82 -29.37 19.14 -15.84
CA LYS A 82 -29.64 20.18 -16.86
C LYS A 82 -29.42 21.61 -16.36
N ASP A 83 -29.61 21.83 -15.06
CA ASP A 83 -29.36 23.10 -14.35
C ASP A 83 -27.88 23.26 -13.92
N GLY A 84 -27.01 22.31 -14.25
CA GLY A 84 -25.57 22.36 -14.00
C GLY A 84 -25.13 21.85 -12.63
N ALA A 85 -26.07 21.46 -11.76
CA ALA A 85 -25.78 20.77 -10.50
C ALA A 85 -25.28 19.33 -10.76
N TYR A 86 -24.86 18.63 -9.70
CA TYR A 86 -24.44 17.24 -9.79
C TYR A 86 -25.26 16.34 -8.87
N ILE A 87 -25.69 15.20 -9.39
CA ILE A 87 -26.40 14.17 -8.63
C ILE A 87 -25.59 12.90 -8.54
N ARG A 88 -25.62 12.29 -7.36
CA ARG A 88 -24.92 11.05 -7.04
C ARG A 88 -25.76 9.85 -7.43
N ASP A 89 -25.16 8.91 -8.15
CA ASP A 89 -25.84 7.68 -8.55
C ASP A 89 -24.88 6.48 -8.64
N ARG A 90 -25.27 5.36 -8.03
CA ARG A 90 -24.52 4.10 -7.99
C ARG A 90 -24.92 3.11 -9.09
N ASN A 91 -26.04 3.37 -9.76
CA ASN A 91 -26.61 2.52 -10.81
C ASN A 91 -26.29 3.05 -12.21
N GLY A 92 -25.60 4.18 -12.31
CA GLY A 92 -25.22 4.79 -13.58
C GLY A 92 -26.39 5.12 -14.51
N LYS A 93 -27.59 5.38 -13.96
CA LYS A 93 -28.85 5.74 -14.63
C LYS A 93 -29.12 7.25 -14.67
N SER A 94 -28.26 8.05 -14.04
CA SER A 94 -28.43 9.51 -13.96
C SER A 94 -27.64 10.28 -15.02
N GLY A 95 -26.93 9.59 -15.92
CA GLY A 95 -26.15 10.25 -16.96
C GLY A 95 -25.35 9.29 -17.83
N HIS A 96 -24.46 9.88 -18.62
CA HIS A 96 -23.64 9.13 -19.57
C HIS A 96 -22.37 8.62 -18.92
N LEU A 97 -21.92 7.44 -19.37
CA LEU A 97 -20.68 6.82 -18.94
C LEU A 97 -19.81 6.53 -20.15
N TYR A 98 -18.51 6.68 -19.97
CA TYR A 98 -17.52 6.49 -21.01
C TYR A 98 -16.54 5.39 -20.60
N THR A 99 -15.99 4.71 -21.60
CA THR A 99 -14.88 3.79 -21.38
C THR A 99 -14.06 3.56 -22.64
N HIS A 100 -12.93 2.88 -22.47
CA HIS A 100 -12.01 2.47 -23.53
C HIS A 100 -11.62 3.58 -24.50
N PRO A 101 -11.06 4.71 -24.00
CA PRO A 101 -10.58 5.75 -24.87
C PRO A 101 -9.43 5.24 -25.73
N PHE A 102 -9.46 5.54 -27.01
CA PHE A 102 -8.38 5.33 -27.97
C PHE A 102 -8.08 6.66 -28.66
N PRO A 103 -6.85 7.21 -28.54
CA PRO A 103 -6.51 8.49 -29.13
C PRO A 103 -6.37 8.35 -30.66
N VAL A 104 -7.13 9.16 -31.39
CA VAL A 104 -6.99 9.33 -32.85
C VAL A 104 -6.03 10.49 -33.15
N SER A 105 -6.07 11.53 -32.32
CA SER A 105 -5.11 12.64 -32.27
C SER A 105 -4.78 12.98 -30.81
N ASP A 106 -4.11 14.11 -30.56
CA ASP A 106 -3.90 14.64 -29.21
C ASP A 106 -5.14 15.34 -28.63
N HIS A 107 -6.19 15.52 -29.43
CA HIS A 107 -7.44 16.19 -29.04
C HIS A 107 -8.71 15.39 -29.34
N GLU A 108 -8.65 14.30 -30.13
CA GLU A 108 -9.79 13.45 -30.47
C GLU A 108 -9.60 11.99 -30.03
N PHE A 109 -10.67 11.39 -29.51
CA PHE A 109 -10.65 10.07 -28.88
C PHE A 109 -11.86 9.24 -29.30
N LEU A 110 -11.63 8.02 -29.78
CA LEU A 110 -12.69 7.01 -29.89
C LEU A 110 -13.00 6.48 -28.49
N VAL A 111 -14.29 6.37 -28.16
CA VAL A 111 -14.76 5.88 -26.86
C VAL A 111 -15.96 4.98 -27.04
N SER A 112 -16.16 4.09 -26.08
CA SER A 112 -17.46 3.46 -25.85
C SER A 112 -18.28 4.36 -24.92
N TYR A 113 -19.46 4.76 -25.39
CA TYR A 113 -20.29 5.78 -24.76
C TYR A 113 -21.69 5.23 -24.48
N LYS A 114 -22.14 5.35 -23.23
CA LYS A 114 -23.49 4.97 -22.81
C LYS A 114 -24.50 5.98 -23.34
N VAL A 115 -25.24 5.60 -24.38
CA VAL A 115 -26.04 6.53 -25.18
C VAL A 115 -27.26 7.01 -24.42
N ASN A 116 -28.05 6.09 -23.86
CA ASN A 116 -29.20 6.46 -23.05
C ASN A 116 -28.76 6.67 -21.59
N PRO A 117 -28.92 7.89 -21.02
CA PRO A 117 -28.47 8.17 -19.67
C PRO A 117 -29.24 7.35 -18.62
N THR A 118 -30.48 6.93 -18.92
CA THR A 118 -31.36 6.17 -18.01
C THR A 118 -31.09 4.67 -17.98
N ASP A 119 -30.33 4.14 -18.95
CA ASP A 119 -29.96 2.73 -18.98
C ASP A 119 -29.07 2.40 -17.78
N HIS A 120 -29.32 1.25 -17.16
CA HIS A 120 -28.43 0.75 -16.11
C HIS A 120 -27.06 0.45 -16.71
N TYR A 121 -25.98 0.79 -16.02
CA TYR A 121 -24.62 0.70 -16.55
C TYR A 121 -24.20 -0.69 -17.03
N LYS A 122 -24.81 -1.78 -16.52
CA LYS A 122 -24.51 -3.17 -16.90
C LYS A 122 -25.71 -4.01 -17.38
N ASP A 123 -26.95 -3.57 -17.08
CA ASP A 123 -28.12 -4.46 -17.23
C ASP A 123 -28.86 -4.26 -18.57
N VAL A 124 -28.31 -3.43 -19.46
CA VAL A 124 -28.87 -3.19 -20.79
C VAL A 124 -27.84 -3.62 -21.84
N ALA A 125 -28.22 -4.60 -22.67
CA ALA A 125 -27.29 -5.32 -23.55
C ALA A 125 -26.63 -4.43 -24.60
N ASN A 126 -27.33 -3.43 -25.12
CA ASN A 126 -26.93 -2.49 -26.19
C ASN A 126 -26.74 -1.05 -25.70
N ALA A 127 -26.46 -0.84 -24.42
CA ALA A 127 -26.37 0.50 -23.83
C ALA A 127 -25.23 1.37 -24.39
N TYR A 128 -24.16 0.75 -24.91
CA TYR A 128 -22.96 1.46 -25.36
C TYR A 128 -22.78 1.42 -26.88
N ALA A 129 -22.40 2.56 -27.45
CA ALA A 129 -22.03 2.71 -28.84
C ALA A 129 -20.66 3.38 -28.98
N LEU A 130 -20.05 3.31 -30.17
CA LEU A 130 -18.78 3.96 -30.47
C LEU A 130 -19.00 5.41 -30.87
N TYR A 131 -18.28 6.32 -30.21
CA TYR A 131 -18.30 7.75 -30.48
C TYR A 131 -16.87 8.26 -30.63
N LEU A 132 -16.70 9.30 -31.45
CA LEU A 132 -15.53 10.16 -31.43
C LEU A 132 -15.85 11.38 -30.56
N ILE A 133 -15.07 11.58 -29.50
CA ILE A 133 -15.16 12.75 -28.62
C ILE A 133 -13.90 13.60 -28.75
N ASP A 134 -13.95 14.84 -28.27
CA ASP A 134 -12.78 15.70 -28.21
C ASP A 134 -12.68 16.54 -26.94
N THR A 135 -11.59 17.29 -26.81
CA THR A 135 -11.31 18.20 -25.69
C THR A 135 -12.28 19.37 -25.59
N GLU A 136 -12.98 19.72 -26.66
CA GLU A 136 -14.00 20.78 -26.70
C GLU A 136 -15.36 20.29 -26.18
N GLY A 137 -15.55 18.96 -26.14
CA GLY A 137 -16.77 18.29 -25.67
C GLY A 137 -17.71 17.90 -26.80
N ARG A 138 -17.29 17.96 -28.07
CA ARG A 138 -18.09 17.48 -29.19
C ARG A 138 -18.14 15.96 -29.16
N HIS A 139 -19.26 15.41 -29.63
CA HIS A 139 -19.53 13.97 -29.68
C HIS A 139 -20.06 13.63 -31.07
N ARG A 140 -19.36 12.76 -31.80
CA ARG A 140 -19.77 12.29 -33.13
C ARG A 140 -20.04 10.79 -33.09
N PRO A 141 -21.24 10.32 -33.44
CA PRO A 141 -21.51 8.88 -33.51
C PRO A 141 -20.63 8.24 -34.59
N VAL A 142 -20.10 7.06 -34.29
CA VAL A 142 -19.28 6.27 -35.22
C VAL A 142 -19.99 4.98 -35.59
N HIS A 143 -20.43 4.21 -34.57
CA HIS A 143 -21.11 2.95 -34.80
C HIS A 143 -21.94 2.56 -33.58
N ALA A 144 -23.14 2.03 -33.81
CA ALA A 144 -23.99 1.44 -32.79
C ALA A 144 -24.53 0.11 -33.33
N ASP A 145 -24.68 -0.86 -32.45
CA ASP A 145 -25.36 -2.12 -32.74
C ASP A 145 -26.71 -2.17 -32.01
N ALA A 146 -27.72 -2.71 -32.67
CA ALA A 146 -29.08 -2.71 -32.13
C ALA A 146 -29.26 -3.71 -30.97
N ALA A 147 -28.44 -4.75 -30.89
CA ALA A 147 -28.56 -5.84 -29.92
C ALA A 147 -27.41 -5.86 -28.89
N LEU A 148 -26.23 -5.36 -29.27
CA LEU A 148 -25.03 -5.47 -28.47
C LEU A 148 -24.39 -4.11 -28.16
N SER A 149 -23.74 -4.03 -27.02
CA SER A 149 -22.92 -2.87 -26.67
C SER A 149 -21.59 -2.93 -27.41
N CYS A 150 -21.18 -1.81 -27.99
CA CYS A 150 -19.90 -1.70 -28.70
C CYS A 150 -18.77 -1.26 -27.75
N TRP A 151 -17.86 -2.18 -27.45
CA TRP A 151 -16.73 -1.97 -26.52
C TRP A 151 -15.38 -2.02 -27.24
N HIS A 152 -14.36 -1.35 -26.70
CA HIS A 152 -12.94 -1.49 -27.11
C HIS A 152 -12.67 -1.15 -28.59
N ALA A 153 -13.10 0.03 -29.06
CA ALA A 153 -12.72 0.50 -30.39
C ALA A 153 -11.19 0.49 -30.56
N THR A 154 -10.71 -0.32 -31.51
CA THR A 154 -9.28 -0.44 -31.80
C THR A 154 -9.07 -0.23 -33.30
N PRO A 155 -8.68 0.99 -33.71
CA PRO A 155 -8.44 1.30 -35.12
C PRO A 155 -7.34 0.43 -35.73
N LEU A 156 -7.59 -0.07 -36.94
CA LEU A 156 -6.58 -0.69 -37.78
C LEU A 156 -5.75 0.42 -38.45
N VAL A 157 -4.60 0.72 -37.86
CA VAL A 157 -3.67 1.75 -38.33
C VAL A 157 -2.24 1.24 -38.28
N ALA A 158 -1.40 1.66 -39.21
CA ALA A 158 0.03 1.39 -39.15
C ALA A 158 0.65 2.06 -37.91
N ARG A 159 1.51 1.34 -37.18
CA ARG A 159 2.21 1.87 -35.99
C ARG A 159 3.70 1.56 -36.09
N PRO A 160 4.58 2.46 -35.63
CA PRO A 160 5.99 2.14 -35.46
C PRO A 160 6.16 0.97 -34.50
N VAL A 161 7.03 0.02 -34.86
CA VAL A 161 7.43 -1.06 -33.95
C VAL A 161 8.21 -0.43 -32.78
N PRO A 162 7.81 -0.65 -31.52
CA PRO A 162 8.58 -0.16 -30.38
C PRO A 162 10.03 -0.66 -30.43
N PRO A 163 11.01 0.13 -29.98
CA PRO A 163 12.40 -0.30 -29.96
C PRO A 163 12.56 -1.56 -29.10
N ALA A 164 13.38 -2.50 -29.55
CA ALA A 164 13.74 -3.66 -28.76
C ALA A 164 14.57 -3.21 -27.54
N VAL A 165 14.06 -3.46 -26.34
CA VAL A 165 14.78 -3.16 -25.10
C VAL A 165 15.57 -4.39 -24.68
N SER A 166 16.90 -4.25 -24.60
CA SER A 166 17.77 -5.27 -24.01
C SER A 166 17.85 -5.05 -22.50
N SER A 167 17.45 -6.05 -21.71
CA SER A 167 17.63 -6.05 -20.26
C SER A 167 18.71 -7.05 -19.90
N GLN A 168 19.89 -6.56 -19.51
CA GLN A 168 20.95 -7.43 -19.01
C GLN A 168 20.58 -7.98 -17.63
N ARG A 169 20.83 -9.27 -17.43
CA ARG A 169 20.65 -9.98 -16.16
C ARG A 169 21.94 -10.69 -15.80
N ASP A 170 22.32 -10.59 -14.54
CA ASP A 170 23.48 -11.30 -14.01
C ASP A 170 23.11 -12.79 -13.80
N PRO A 171 23.82 -13.73 -14.45
CA PRO A 171 23.51 -15.16 -14.35
C PRO A 171 23.64 -15.73 -12.94
N LYS A 172 24.57 -15.21 -12.13
CA LYS A 172 24.79 -15.69 -10.75
C LYS A 172 23.57 -15.38 -9.89
N TYR A 173 23.08 -14.15 -9.93
CA TYR A 173 21.90 -13.76 -9.15
C TYR A 173 20.60 -14.31 -9.75
N ALA A 174 20.54 -14.53 -11.07
CA ALA A 174 19.42 -15.24 -11.68
C ALA A 174 19.32 -16.68 -11.16
N ALA A 175 20.45 -17.40 -11.05
CA ALA A 175 20.49 -18.77 -10.55
C ALA A 175 20.08 -18.90 -9.08
N SER A 176 20.32 -17.86 -8.25
CA SER A 176 19.89 -17.82 -6.85
C SER A 176 18.51 -17.16 -6.64
N ASN A 177 17.78 -16.84 -7.72
CA ASN A 177 16.51 -16.10 -7.67
C ASN A 177 16.60 -14.79 -6.86
N GLN A 178 17.67 -14.04 -7.07
CA GLN A 178 17.97 -12.76 -6.41
C GLN A 178 18.09 -11.63 -7.42
N ALA A 179 18.03 -10.41 -6.90
CA ALA A 179 18.37 -9.18 -7.61
C ALA A 179 19.31 -8.33 -6.75
N VAL A 180 20.08 -7.46 -7.39
CA VAL A 180 20.99 -6.51 -6.73
C VAL A 180 20.38 -5.12 -6.73
N CYS A 181 20.36 -4.49 -5.56
CA CYS A 181 19.90 -3.12 -5.37
C CYS A 181 21.05 -2.21 -4.98
N VAL A 182 21.08 -1.02 -5.59
CA VAL A 182 22.01 0.06 -5.24
C VAL A 182 21.23 1.33 -4.93
N VAL A 183 21.32 1.81 -3.69
CA VAL A 183 20.84 3.14 -3.30
C VAL A 183 22.02 4.08 -3.39
N ALA A 184 21.94 5.12 -4.22
CA ALA A 184 23.03 6.08 -4.37
C ALA A 184 23.17 6.97 -3.13
N ASN A 185 22.07 7.55 -2.67
CA ASN A 185 22.04 8.34 -1.43
C ASN A 185 20.65 8.30 -0.79
N VAL A 186 20.53 7.60 0.33
CA VAL A 186 19.27 7.44 1.06
C VAL A 186 18.63 8.76 1.50
N TYR A 187 19.43 9.81 1.73
CA TYR A 187 18.96 11.12 2.23
C TYR A 187 18.27 11.98 1.17
N GLN A 188 18.42 11.64 -0.11
CA GLN A 188 17.69 12.30 -1.20
C GLN A 188 16.20 11.95 -1.10
N GLY A 189 15.35 12.96 -0.87
CA GLY A 189 13.90 12.81 -0.67
C GLY A 189 13.46 12.50 0.77
N MET A 190 14.33 12.69 1.77
CA MET A 190 14.03 12.52 3.20
C MET A 190 14.37 13.79 4.01
N GLU A 191 13.70 14.90 3.70
CA GLU A 191 13.95 16.18 4.36
C GLU A 191 13.79 16.06 5.89
N GLY A 192 14.70 16.68 6.63
CA GLY A 192 14.73 16.60 8.09
C GLY A 192 15.42 15.35 8.65
N VAL A 193 15.88 14.42 7.82
CA VAL A 193 16.80 13.34 8.24
C VAL A 193 18.22 13.75 7.93
N LYS A 194 19.09 13.82 8.95
CA LYS A 194 20.47 14.29 8.77
C LYS A 194 21.36 13.17 8.21
N PRO A 195 22.37 13.51 7.38
CA PRO A 195 23.40 12.55 6.99
C PRO A 195 24.01 11.84 8.20
N GLY A 196 24.15 10.52 8.10
CA GLY A 196 24.59 9.65 9.17
C GLY A 196 23.49 9.15 10.11
N GLU A 197 22.26 9.67 10.09
CA GLU A 197 21.17 9.16 10.97
C GLU A 197 20.68 7.78 10.55
N VAL A 198 20.52 7.55 9.24
CA VAL A 198 20.22 6.21 8.72
C VAL A 198 21.44 5.31 8.85
N LYS A 199 21.30 4.20 9.58
CA LYS A 199 22.35 3.17 9.73
C LYS A 199 22.05 1.90 8.95
N TRP A 200 20.76 1.60 8.78
CA TRP A 200 20.31 0.33 8.19
C TRP A 200 19.14 0.56 7.25
N LEU A 201 19.04 -0.30 6.24
CA LEU A 201 17.79 -0.54 5.52
C LEU A 201 17.22 -1.88 5.96
N ARG A 202 15.95 -1.87 6.40
CA ARG A 202 15.20 -3.11 6.62
C ARG A 202 14.47 -3.51 5.36
N ILE A 203 14.70 -4.73 4.92
CA ILE A 203 14.09 -5.32 3.72
C ILE A 203 12.85 -6.07 4.17
N ASN A 204 11.69 -5.60 3.72
CA ASN A 204 10.41 -6.19 4.05
C ASN A 204 9.73 -6.74 2.79
N GLU A 205 8.83 -7.70 2.97
CA GLU A 205 7.91 -8.17 1.92
C GLU A 205 6.47 -7.95 2.36
N ALA A 206 5.65 -7.36 1.48
CA ALA A 206 4.20 -7.39 1.62
C ALA A 206 3.70 -8.72 1.07
N LEU A 207 3.11 -9.56 1.93
CA LEU A 207 2.72 -10.91 1.53
C LEU A 207 1.52 -10.85 0.59
N PRO A 208 1.55 -11.53 -0.56
CA PRO A 208 0.38 -11.67 -1.41
C PRO A 208 -0.63 -12.64 -0.78
N ARG A 209 -1.91 -12.40 -1.07
CA ARG A 209 -2.99 -13.31 -0.68
C ARG A 209 -3.20 -14.37 -1.77
N TYR A 210 -2.53 -15.51 -1.64
CA TYR A 210 -2.66 -16.61 -2.60
C TYR A 210 -4.02 -17.31 -2.52
N TRP A 211 -4.40 -18.00 -3.60
CA TRP A 211 -5.63 -18.82 -3.62
C TRP A 211 -5.63 -19.91 -2.53
N SER A 212 -4.44 -20.42 -2.20
CA SER A 212 -4.21 -21.39 -1.12
C SER A 212 -4.53 -20.86 0.28
N THR A 213 -4.59 -19.53 0.48
CA THR A 213 -5.02 -18.89 1.74
C THR A 213 -6.54 -18.94 1.94
N GLY A 214 -7.27 -19.50 0.96
CA GLY A 214 -8.70 -19.70 1.00
C GLY A 214 -9.11 -20.42 2.28
N ARG A 215 -10.13 -19.91 2.94
CA ARG A 215 -10.57 -20.43 4.24
C ARG A 215 -11.60 -21.50 4.02
N ARG A 216 -11.27 -22.71 4.45
CA ARG A 216 -12.06 -23.91 4.20
C ARG A 216 -12.95 -24.30 5.38
N TRP A 217 -13.10 -23.40 6.34
CA TRP A 217 -13.80 -23.64 7.60
C TRP A 217 -14.72 -22.47 7.94
N SER A 218 -15.77 -22.75 8.72
CA SER A 218 -16.72 -21.75 9.22
C SER A 218 -16.90 -21.94 10.72
N PRO A 219 -16.86 -20.87 11.55
CA PRO A 219 -16.74 -19.45 11.17
C PRO A 219 -15.31 -19.03 10.79
N SER A 220 -15.17 -17.95 10.00
CA SER A 220 -13.88 -17.37 9.62
C SER A 220 -13.89 -15.83 9.63
N ASN A 221 -12.74 -15.19 9.92
CA ASN A 221 -12.62 -13.73 10.01
C ASN A 221 -11.92 -13.12 8.78
N SER A 222 -12.58 -12.28 7.98
CA SER A 222 -11.96 -11.60 6.83
C SER A 222 -10.78 -10.72 7.20
N SER A 223 -9.69 -10.80 6.42
CA SER A 223 -8.59 -9.84 6.55
C SER A 223 -9.04 -8.43 6.18
N SER A 224 -10.07 -8.30 5.34
CA SER A 224 -10.73 -7.01 5.06
C SER A 224 -11.44 -6.41 6.29
N SER A 225 -11.66 -7.19 7.33
CA SER A 225 -12.21 -6.73 8.61
C SER A 225 -11.11 -6.37 9.62
N TRP A 226 -9.84 -6.50 9.26
CA TRP A 226 -8.75 -6.02 10.10
C TRP A 226 -8.72 -4.49 10.10
N LYS A 227 -8.54 -3.90 11.28
CA LYS A 227 -8.67 -2.47 11.57
C LYS A 227 -7.33 -1.70 11.60
N ALA A 228 -6.27 -2.33 11.11
CA ALA A 228 -4.94 -1.76 10.93
C ALA A 228 -4.37 -2.38 9.65
N ALA A 229 -3.12 -2.88 9.63
CA ALA A 229 -2.52 -3.53 8.47
C ALA A 229 -3.41 -4.64 7.86
N LEU A 230 -3.96 -4.37 6.67
CA LEU A 230 -4.73 -5.35 5.87
C LEU A 230 -3.84 -6.48 5.31
N TRP A 231 -2.57 -6.18 5.08
CA TRP A 231 -1.60 -7.10 4.48
C TRP A 231 -0.55 -7.48 5.52
N PRO A 232 -0.42 -8.78 5.86
CA PRO A 232 0.73 -9.24 6.62
C PRO A 232 2.02 -8.94 5.86
N ARG A 233 3.05 -8.60 6.60
CA ARG A 233 4.41 -8.43 6.13
C ARG A 233 5.37 -9.30 6.91
N VAL A 234 6.47 -9.62 6.25
CA VAL A 234 7.63 -10.29 6.85
C VAL A 234 8.88 -9.45 6.61
N GLN A 235 9.93 -9.74 7.36
CA GLN A 235 11.21 -9.03 7.27
C GLN A 235 12.30 -10.00 6.85
N TRP A 236 12.91 -9.76 5.70
CA TRP A 236 14.03 -10.56 5.21
C TRP A 236 15.30 -10.32 6.03
N GLY A 237 15.45 -9.13 6.59
CA GLY A 237 16.58 -8.74 7.43
C GLY A 237 16.94 -7.28 7.24
N VAL A 238 18.13 -6.92 7.71
CA VAL A 238 18.71 -5.58 7.59
C VAL A 238 20.03 -5.61 6.82
N VAL A 239 20.33 -4.50 6.15
CA VAL A 239 21.58 -4.28 5.43
C VAL A 239 22.15 -2.90 5.80
N PRO A 240 23.48 -2.74 5.84
CA PRO A 240 24.09 -1.48 6.26
C PRO A 240 23.94 -0.37 5.21
N VAL A 241 23.84 0.85 5.70
CA VAL A 241 23.98 2.08 4.92
C VAL A 241 25.33 2.71 5.24
N GLU A 242 26.07 3.07 4.20
CA GLU A 242 27.39 3.68 4.33
C GLU A 242 27.29 5.14 4.78
N LYS A 243 28.42 5.72 5.20
CA LYS A 243 28.47 7.10 5.71
C LYS A 243 28.06 8.16 4.68
N ASP A 244 28.22 7.87 3.39
CA ASP A 244 27.78 8.74 2.28
C ASP A 244 26.28 8.58 1.94
N GLY A 245 25.57 7.72 2.68
CA GLY A 245 24.16 7.40 2.46
C GLY A 245 23.93 6.32 1.40
N SER A 246 24.99 5.76 0.80
CA SER A 246 24.86 4.70 -0.20
C SER A 246 24.60 3.33 0.42
N ALA A 247 23.92 2.45 -0.30
CA ALA A 247 23.70 1.06 0.10
C ALA A 247 23.78 0.12 -1.11
N HIS A 248 24.33 -1.07 -0.91
CA HIS A 248 24.54 -2.08 -1.94
C HIS A 248 24.25 -3.47 -1.35
N PHE A 249 23.19 -4.12 -1.84
CA PHE A 249 22.64 -5.33 -1.24
C PHE A 249 21.85 -6.20 -2.21
N VAL A 250 21.59 -7.45 -1.81
CA VAL A 250 20.70 -8.36 -2.55
C VAL A 250 19.30 -8.42 -1.93
N VAL A 251 18.31 -8.67 -2.78
CA VAL A 251 16.91 -8.94 -2.40
C VAL A 251 16.41 -10.20 -3.12
N PRO A 252 15.39 -10.91 -2.60
CA PRO A 252 14.76 -11.99 -3.33
C PRO A 252 13.97 -11.45 -4.55
N ALA A 253 14.10 -12.14 -5.68
CA ALA A 253 13.37 -11.78 -6.90
C ALA A 253 11.94 -12.36 -6.90
N GLY A 254 11.05 -11.73 -7.69
CA GLY A 254 9.64 -12.14 -7.79
C GLY A 254 8.81 -11.89 -6.54
N ARG A 255 9.30 -11.04 -5.62
CA ARG A 255 8.64 -10.69 -4.35
C ARG A 255 8.22 -9.23 -4.33
N SER A 256 7.24 -8.89 -3.47
CA SER A 256 6.76 -7.52 -3.26
C SER A 256 7.56 -6.84 -2.16
N ILE A 257 8.75 -6.36 -2.52
CA ILE A 257 9.75 -5.84 -1.58
C ILE A 257 9.58 -4.35 -1.34
N PHE A 258 9.74 -3.91 -0.10
CA PHE A 258 9.81 -2.48 0.24
C PHE A 258 10.79 -2.26 1.40
N PHE A 259 11.31 -1.04 1.49
CA PHE A 259 12.38 -0.72 2.45
C PHE A 259 11.90 0.20 3.59
N GLN A 260 12.52 0.04 4.75
CA GLN A 260 12.47 1.01 5.86
C GLN A 260 13.89 1.51 6.15
N ALA A 261 14.09 2.82 6.16
CA ALA A 261 15.31 3.44 6.64
C ALA A 261 15.29 3.49 8.17
N LEU A 262 16.32 2.95 8.81
CA LEU A 262 16.37 2.81 10.27
C LEU A 262 17.49 3.65 10.90
N ASP A 263 17.22 4.16 12.10
CA ASP A 263 18.23 4.79 12.97
C ASP A 263 19.20 3.75 13.58
N GLU A 264 20.11 4.23 14.43
CA GLU A 264 21.06 3.38 15.18
C GLU A 264 20.39 2.39 16.15
N ASN A 265 19.15 2.65 16.55
CA ASN A 265 18.36 1.82 17.45
C ASN A 265 17.37 0.90 16.68
N PHE A 266 17.54 0.77 15.37
CA PHE A 266 16.67 -0.02 14.48
C PHE A 266 15.21 0.47 14.42
N ARG A 267 14.96 1.75 14.73
CA ARG A 267 13.65 2.39 14.62
C ARG A 267 13.49 3.07 13.26
N GLU A 268 12.32 2.92 12.66
CA GLU A 268 12.01 3.49 11.37
C GLU A 268 12.02 5.02 11.39
N LEU A 269 12.83 5.59 10.51
CA LEU A 269 12.80 7.01 10.16
C LEU A 269 11.83 7.29 9.01
N GLN A 270 11.78 6.39 8.02
CA GLN A 270 10.89 6.48 6.87
C GLN A 270 10.69 5.09 6.25
N ARG A 271 9.53 4.86 5.63
CA ARG A 271 9.25 3.65 4.84
C ARG A 271 8.83 3.98 3.42
N GLU A 272 9.14 3.08 2.51
CA GLU A 272 8.41 2.99 1.25
C GLU A 272 6.97 2.57 1.54
N ARG A 273 6.01 3.34 1.00
CA ARG A 273 4.56 3.08 1.14
C ARG A 273 3.96 2.34 -0.05
N THR A 274 4.82 1.87 -0.94
CA THR A 274 4.53 0.94 -2.03
C THR A 274 5.61 -0.15 -2.02
N TYR A 275 5.45 -1.17 -2.84
CA TYR A 275 6.47 -2.20 -3.05
C TYR A 275 7.03 -2.13 -4.47
N VAL A 276 8.18 -2.78 -4.62
CA VAL A 276 8.93 -2.94 -5.85
C VAL A 276 9.11 -4.43 -6.11
N ASN A 277 8.90 -4.84 -7.36
CA ASN A 277 9.22 -6.18 -7.81
C ASN A 277 10.52 -6.15 -8.64
N TYR A 278 11.36 -7.16 -8.41
CA TYR A 278 12.62 -7.36 -9.11
C TYR A 278 12.58 -8.67 -9.88
N ALA A 279 13.14 -8.69 -11.08
CA ALA A 279 13.31 -9.90 -11.84
C ALA A 279 14.59 -10.66 -11.42
N PRO A 280 14.65 -11.99 -11.56
CA PRO A 280 15.86 -12.74 -11.26
C PRO A 280 17.05 -12.26 -12.10
N GLY A 281 18.19 -12.01 -11.45
CA GLY A 281 19.40 -11.47 -12.07
C GLY A 281 19.39 -9.97 -12.34
N GLU A 282 18.29 -9.27 -12.00
CA GLU A 282 18.21 -7.84 -12.22
C GLU A 282 19.19 -7.07 -11.32
N MET A 283 19.80 -6.03 -11.88
CA MET A 283 20.55 -5.02 -11.13
C MET A 283 19.84 -3.68 -11.29
N ARG A 284 19.37 -3.10 -10.19
CA ARG A 284 18.62 -1.84 -10.20
C ARG A 284 19.24 -0.83 -9.24
N SER A 285 19.36 0.41 -9.69
CA SER A 285 19.79 1.53 -8.85
C SER A 285 18.64 2.52 -8.66
N CYS A 286 18.54 3.08 -7.45
CA CYS A 286 17.73 4.24 -7.14
C CYS A 286 18.63 5.39 -6.65
N THR A 287 18.28 6.62 -7.04
CA THR A 287 19.03 7.81 -6.66
C THR A 287 18.86 8.18 -5.19
N GLY A 288 17.74 7.78 -4.58
CA GLY A 288 17.40 8.01 -3.18
C GLY A 288 16.02 7.47 -2.81
N CYS A 289 15.54 7.85 -1.63
CA CYS A 289 14.22 7.47 -1.15
C CYS A 289 13.14 8.33 -1.80
N HIS A 290 12.33 7.71 -2.67
CA HIS A 290 11.33 8.40 -3.48
C HIS A 290 10.12 8.86 -2.65
N GLY A 291 10.17 10.10 -2.17
CA GLY A 291 9.12 10.71 -1.34
C GLY A 291 8.47 11.97 -1.94
N GLN A 292 9.23 12.86 -2.56
CA GLN A 292 8.75 14.21 -2.88
C GLN A 292 8.03 14.37 -4.22
N SER A 293 7.05 15.27 -4.26
CA SER A 293 6.52 15.87 -5.50
C SER A 293 7.64 16.62 -6.24
N SER A 294 7.59 16.69 -7.57
CA SER A 294 8.52 17.48 -8.41
C SER A 294 10.02 17.17 -8.28
N HIS A 295 10.39 16.04 -7.66
CA HIS A 295 11.79 15.63 -7.54
C HIS A 295 12.14 14.58 -8.59
N THR A 296 12.65 15.01 -9.74
CA THR A 296 13.43 14.14 -10.63
C THR A 296 14.82 13.96 -10.02
N GLY A 297 15.16 12.72 -9.66
CA GLY A 297 16.51 12.41 -9.21
C GLY A 297 17.52 12.89 -10.25
N ALA A 298 18.43 13.77 -9.87
CA ALA A 298 19.57 14.07 -10.71
C ALA A 298 20.32 12.74 -10.91
N THR A 299 20.52 12.34 -12.17
CA THR A 299 21.54 11.35 -12.48
C THR A 299 22.85 12.00 -12.06
N GLY A 300 23.30 11.70 -10.83
CA GLY A 300 24.62 12.10 -10.38
C GLY A 300 25.60 11.73 -11.47
N GLY A 301 26.44 12.69 -11.90
CA GLY A 301 27.44 12.44 -12.93
C GLY A 301 28.20 11.15 -12.62
N ALA A 302 28.61 10.43 -13.66
CA ALA A 302 29.24 9.10 -13.63
C ALA A 302 30.52 8.98 -12.76
N THR A 303 30.80 9.93 -11.87
CA THR A 303 32.04 10.15 -11.12
C THR A 303 31.87 10.10 -9.59
N ALA A 304 30.65 10.06 -9.02
CA ALA A 304 30.50 9.88 -7.58
C ALA A 304 30.81 8.42 -7.20
N LYS A 305 32.00 8.17 -6.62
CA LYS A 305 32.37 6.87 -6.04
C LYS A 305 31.47 6.58 -4.83
N LEU A 306 30.42 5.80 -5.04
CA LEU A 306 29.57 5.29 -3.96
C LEU A 306 30.37 4.33 -3.08
N LEU A 307 30.47 4.61 -1.78
CA LEU A 307 31.22 3.77 -0.84
C LEU A 307 30.71 2.32 -0.84
N ALA A 308 29.39 2.13 -0.97
CA ALA A 308 28.79 0.79 -0.94
C ALA A 308 29.22 -0.09 -2.12
N LEU A 309 29.63 0.49 -3.25
CA LEU A 309 30.13 -0.25 -4.42
C LEU A 309 31.60 -0.69 -4.27
N ALA A 310 32.30 -0.24 -3.22
CA ALA A 310 33.66 -0.71 -2.91
C ALA A 310 33.68 -2.14 -2.31
N ARG A 311 32.52 -2.73 -2.05
CA ARG A 311 32.33 -4.09 -1.52
C ARG A 311 31.27 -4.84 -2.31
N THR A 312 31.26 -6.17 -2.17
CA THR A 312 30.18 -7.00 -2.69
C THR A 312 28.83 -6.63 -2.04
N PRO A 313 27.70 -6.86 -2.73
CA PRO A 313 26.41 -6.54 -2.15
C PRO A 313 26.17 -7.32 -0.85
N SER A 314 25.64 -6.64 0.16
CA SER A 314 25.28 -7.25 1.44
C SER A 314 24.12 -8.23 1.28
N THR A 315 24.23 -9.37 1.94
CA THR A 315 23.09 -10.27 2.18
C THR A 315 22.32 -9.80 3.41
N PRO A 316 20.97 -9.80 3.41
CA PRO A 316 20.18 -9.42 4.58
C PRO A 316 20.57 -10.22 5.81
N GLN A 317 20.83 -9.53 6.92
CA GLN A 317 21.23 -10.13 8.20
C GLN A 317 20.13 -9.99 9.27
N PRO A 318 20.13 -10.81 10.32
CA PRO A 318 19.30 -10.58 11.51
C PRO A 318 19.56 -9.19 12.13
N GLN A 319 18.51 -8.61 12.68
CA GLN A 319 18.62 -7.51 13.64
C GLN A 319 19.04 -8.07 15.01
N PRO A 320 19.55 -7.24 15.93
CA PRO A 320 19.96 -7.71 17.26
C PRO A 320 18.86 -8.46 18.05
N CYS A 321 17.59 -8.17 17.81
CA CYS A 321 16.46 -8.83 18.45
C CYS A 321 15.94 -10.11 17.74
N ASP A 322 16.67 -10.64 16.76
CA ASP A 322 16.23 -11.75 15.89
C ASP A 322 16.84 -13.11 16.25
N ASP A 323 17.41 -13.26 17.45
CA ASP A 323 18.06 -14.49 17.93
C ASP A 323 19.05 -15.09 16.90
N GLY A 324 19.77 -14.22 16.19
CA GLY A 324 20.77 -14.59 15.19
C GLY A 324 20.21 -15.11 13.85
N ARG A 325 18.90 -15.01 13.59
CA ARG A 325 18.29 -15.51 12.33
C ARG A 325 17.61 -14.42 11.52
N ALA A 326 18.04 -14.25 10.27
CA ALA A 326 17.30 -13.47 9.28
C ALA A 326 15.95 -14.14 8.96
N GLY A 327 15.00 -13.38 8.44
CA GLY A 327 13.66 -13.90 8.13
C GLY A 327 12.73 -13.91 9.35
N GLN A 328 12.02 -12.80 9.57
CA GLN A 328 11.15 -12.61 10.73
C GLN A 328 9.70 -12.40 10.34
N VAL A 329 8.82 -13.08 11.08
CA VAL A 329 7.37 -12.94 11.00
C VAL A 329 6.91 -12.16 12.22
N ILE A 330 6.29 -10.99 12.01
CA ILE A 330 5.77 -10.16 13.10
C ILE A 330 4.43 -10.73 13.53
N HIS A 331 4.34 -11.16 14.80
CA HIS A 331 3.15 -11.81 15.32
C HIS A 331 2.86 -11.35 16.75
N TYR A 332 1.86 -10.48 16.90
CA TYR A 332 1.58 -9.80 18.17
C TYR A 332 1.37 -10.74 19.37
N PRO A 333 0.58 -11.83 19.28
CA PRO A 333 0.34 -12.72 20.42
C PRO A 333 1.60 -13.37 20.99
N THR A 334 2.62 -13.61 20.17
CA THR A 334 3.86 -14.29 20.61
C THR A 334 5.00 -13.31 20.86
N ASP A 335 4.99 -12.17 20.17
CA ASP A 335 6.14 -11.25 20.18
C ASP A 335 5.93 -10.11 21.19
N ILE A 336 4.68 -9.67 21.38
CA ILE A 336 4.37 -8.46 22.15
C ILE A 336 3.59 -8.77 23.42
N GLN A 337 2.54 -9.59 23.33
CA GLN A 337 1.72 -9.91 24.50
C GLN A 337 2.55 -10.47 25.68
N PRO A 338 3.52 -11.38 25.48
CA PRO A 338 4.31 -11.92 26.60
C PRO A 338 5.14 -10.84 27.33
N ILE A 339 5.61 -9.81 26.62
CA ILE A 339 6.30 -8.67 27.22
C ILE A 339 5.34 -7.92 28.15
N PHE A 340 4.11 -7.67 27.69
CA PHE A 340 3.10 -6.98 28.50
C PHE A 340 2.63 -7.82 29.69
N ASP A 341 2.43 -9.12 29.50
CA ASP A 341 2.06 -10.02 30.59
C ASP A 341 3.10 -10.00 31.72
N ALA A 342 4.39 -10.05 31.36
CA ALA A 342 5.47 -10.04 32.32
C ALA A 342 5.68 -8.69 33.01
N LYS A 343 5.46 -7.57 32.30
CA LYS A 343 6.00 -6.26 32.72
C LYS A 343 4.98 -5.14 32.86
N CYS A 344 3.77 -5.31 32.32
CA CYS A 344 2.78 -4.24 32.26
C CYS A 344 1.46 -4.63 32.93
N VAL A 345 1.00 -5.88 32.79
CA VAL A 345 -0.32 -6.35 33.25
C VAL A 345 -0.51 -6.20 34.76
N LYS A 346 0.55 -6.22 35.58
CA LYS A 346 0.43 -5.97 37.02
C LYS A 346 -0.25 -4.63 37.34
N CYS A 347 0.05 -3.58 36.57
CA CYS A 347 -0.55 -2.25 36.73
C CYS A 347 -1.66 -1.99 35.71
N HIS A 348 -1.58 -2.60 34.53
CA HIS A 348 -2.51 -2.46 33.41
C HIS A 348 -3.42 -3.70 33.26
N GLY A 349 -3.85 -4.24 34.40
CA GLY A 349 -4.56 -5.51 34.50
C GLY A 349 -6.06 -5.40 34.27
N ALA A 350 -6.78 -6.47 34.60
CA ALA A 350 -8.20 -6.55 34.26
C ALA A 350 -9.12 -5.66 35.11
N LYS A 351 -8.70 -5.35 36.34
CA LYS A 351 -9.45 -4.54 37.31
C LYS A 351 -8.68 -3.24 37.55
N GLU A 352 -9.38 -2.11 37.42
CA GLU A 352 -8.83 -0.77 37.67
C GLU A 352 -7.46 -0.50 36.99
N PRO A 353 -7.35 -0.70 35.67
CA PRO A 353 -6.07 -0.53 34.98
C PRO A 353 -5.55 0.90 35.10
N ALA A 354 -4.27 1.04 35.46
CA ALA A 354 -3.58 2.32 35.52
C ALA A 354 -3.72 3.08 34.19
N GLY A 355 -4.03 4.37 34.28
CA GLY A 355 -4.24 5.21 33.09
C GLY A 355 -5.42 4.78 32.21
N ASN A 356 -6.34 3.96 32.73
CA ASN A 356 -7.45 3.38 31.99
C ASN A 356 -6.99 2.65 30.71
N LEU A 357 -5.88 1.92 30.81
CA LEU A 357 -5.28 1.18 29.70
C LEU A 357 -5.14 -0.28 30.11
N LYS A 358 -5.92 -1.16 29.48
CA LYS A 358 -5.88 -2.60 29.73
C LYS A 358 -4.91 -3.27 28.76
N LEU A 359 -3.90 -3.97 29.27
CA LEU A 359 -2.87 -4.63 28.45
C LEU A 359 -2.90 -6.16 28.55
N THR A 360 -4.05 -6.71 28.93
CA THR A 360 -4.28 -8.14 29.10
C THR A 360 -4.52 -8.87 27.76
N GLY A 361 -4.16 -10.14 27.72
CA GLY A 361 -4.16 -10.97 26.52
C GLY A 361 -5.47 -11.66 26.17
N GLU A 362 -6.61 -11.30 26.76
CA GLU A 362 -7.88 -11.99 26.50
C GLU A 362 -8.28 -11.89 25.02
N VAL A 363 -8.67 -13.03 24.44
CA VAL A 363 -9.03 -13.16 23.04
C VAL A 363 -10.32 -12.38 22.75
N THR A 364 -10.28 -11.52 21.73
CA THR A 364 -11.44 -10.84 21.15
C THR A 364 -11.77 -11.42 19.78
N GLN A 365 -12.86 -10.96 19.15
CA GLN A 365 -13.30 -11.40 17.83
C GLN A 365 -12.16 -11.42 16.81
N PHE A 366 -11.37 -10.36 16.73
CA PHE A 366 -10.31 -10.23 15.73
C PHE A 366 -8.90 -10.26 16.32
N TYR A 367 -8.73 -9.99 17.61
CA TYR A 367 -7.43 -9.71 18.22
C TYR A 367 -7.39 -10.17 19.68
N ASN A 368 -6.65 -9.48 20.54
CA ASN A 368 -6.79 -9.55 21.99
C ASN A 368 -7.00 -8.14 22.57
N THR A 369 -7.34 -8.05 23.86
CA THR A 369 -7.71 -6.77 24.48
C THR A 369 -6.59 -5.73 24.44
N SER A 370 -5.37 -6.08 24.80
CA SER A 370 -4.21 -5.16 24.74
C SER A 370 -3.99 -4.53 23.36
N TYR A 371 -4.15 -5.31 22.28
CA TYR A 371 -4.01 -4.81 20.93
C TYR A 371 -5.11 -3.79 20.59
N GLU A 372 -6.36 -4.12 20.90
CA GLU A 372 -7.49 -3.23 20.62
C GLU A 372 -7.42 -1.94 21.44
N GLU A 373 -6.93 -2.02 22.67
CA GLU A 373 -6.70 -0.88 23.56
C GLU A 373 -5.61 0.05 23.02
N LEU A 374 -4.48 -0.50 22.56
CA LEU A 374 -3.41 0.28 21.95
C LEU A 374 -3.86 0.88 20.60
N ALA A 375 -4.57 0.11 19.78
CA ALA A 375 -4.98 0.51 18.44
C ALA A 375 -6.11 1.55 18.46
N SER A 376 -7.12 1.37 19.30
CA SER A 376 -8.24 2.33 19.44
C SER A 376 -7.79 3.69 19.98
N LYS A 377 -6.73 3.71 20.79
CA LYS A 377 -6.12 4.93 21.35
C LYS A 377 -4.91 5.43 20.55
N GLU A 378 -4.49 4.71 19.50
CA GLU A 378 -3.33 4.98 18.65
C GLU A 378 -2.04 5.25 19.46
N LEU A 379 -1.81 4.48 20.54
CA LEU A 379 -0.68 4.69 21.45
C LEU A 379 0.66 4.25 20.85
N ALA A 380 0.65 3.24 20.01
CA ALA A 380 1.78 2.81 19.19
C ALA A 380 1.99 3.69 17.94
N GLY A 381 1.42 4.89 17.90
CA GLY A 381 1.53 5.85 16.79
C GLY A 381 0.33 5.83 15.86
N PRO A 382 0.29 6.73 14.85
CA PRO A 382 -0.79 6.81 13.89
C PRO A 382 -0.95 5.49 13.13
N ILE A 383 -2.19 5.03 13.01
CA ILE A 383 -2.53 3.86 12.21
C ILE A 383 -2.77 4.34 10.78
N ILE A 384 -2.22 3.60 9.82
CA ILE A 384 -2.63 3.67 8.42
C ILE A 384 -3.64 2.55 8.18
N PRO A 385 -4.95 2.82 8.25
CA PRO A 385 -5.95 1.80 7.93
C PRO A 385 -6.09 1.66 6.42
N GLU A 386 -5.92 0.45 5.88
CA GLU A 386 -6.15 0.21 4.46
C GLU A 386 -7.64 0.01 4.11
N PHE A 387 -8.50 -0.29 5.10
CA PHE A 387 -9.94 -0.38 4.87
C PHE A 387 -10.75 0.30 5.98
N THR A 388 -10.67 -0.20 7.22
CA THR A 388 -11.32 0.44 8.37
C THR A 388 -10.35 0.58 9.54
N SER A 389 -10.68 1.42 10.53
CA SER A 389 -9.95 1.46 11.79
C SER A 389 -10.89 1.34 12.99
N PHE A 390 -10.34 1.37 14.19
CA PHE A 390 -11.15 1.47 15.41
C PHE A 390 -11.83 2.82 15.59
N ARG A 391 -11.32 3.87 14.94
CA ARG A 391 -11.77 5.26 15.13
C ARG A 391 -12.57 5.81 13.96
N GLN A 392 -12.44 5.18 12.79
CA GLN A 392 -12.93 5.68 11.52
C GLN A 392 -13.50 4.52 10.70
N GLY A 393 -14.56 4.80 9.94
CA GLY A 393 -15.19 3.86 9.01
C GLY A 393 -14.30 3.56 7.81
N ASP A 394 -14.85 3.58 6.61
CA ASP A 394 -14.08 3.34 5.39
C ASP A 394 -12.97 4.39 5.18
N ARG A 395 -11.75 3.92 4.93
CA ARG A 395 -10.52 4.67 4.74
C ARG A 395 -9.72 4.22 3.52
N GLY A 396 -10.27 3.37 2.66
CA GLY A 396 -9.57 2.79 1.49
C GLY A 396 -8.88 3.83 0.60
N ASN A 397 -9.50 5.00 0.42
CA ASN A 397 -9.01 6.06 -0.45
C ASN A 397 -8.33 7.25 0.28
N TYR A 398 -8.02 7.14 1.57
CA TYR A 398 -7.52 8.29 2.36
C TYR A 398 -6.03 8.28 2.61
N ASN A 399 -5.36 7.14 2.45
CA ASN A 399 -4.00 6.94 2.93
C ASN A 399 -2.95 6.84 1.82
N GLY A 400 -3.25 7.21 0.57
CA GLY A 400 -2.30 7.11 -0.56
C GLY A 400 -1.24 8.22 -0.64
N ALA A 401 -1.38 9.30 0.14
CA ALA A 401 -0.51 10.47 0.04
C ALA A 401 0.92 10.22 0.58
N TYR A 402 1.88 11.04 0.12
CA TYR A 402 3.21 11.09 0.73
C TYR A 402 3.12 11.52 2.21
N LEU A 403 3.97 10.93 3.04
CA LEU A 403 4.17 11.34 4.43
C LEU A 403 5.67 11.61 4.66
N PRO A 404 6.04 12.76 5.25
CA PRO A 404 7.44 13.05 5.55
C PRO A 404 8.04 12.04 6.54
N PRO A 405 9.37 11.95 6.64
CA PRO A 405 10.04 11.15 7.67
C PRO A 405 9.45 11.39 9.07
N ARG A 406 9.47 10.35 9.92
CA ARG A 406 9.00 10.35 11.32
C ARG A 406 7.50 10.63 11.53
N ASN A 407 6.69 10.62 10.47
CA ASN A 407 5.23 10.75 10.60
C ASN A 407 4.52 9.46 11.05
N LEU A 408 5.20 8.32 10.95
CA LEU A 408 4.67 7.00 11.31
C LEU A 408 5.65 6.26 12.23
N GLY A 409 5.18 5.12 12.76
CA GLY A 409 6.02 4.20 13.52
C GLY A 409 6.55 4.80 14.82
N SER A 410 7.75 4.35 15.20
CA SER A 410 8.32 4.55 16.53
C SER A 410 8.47 6.02 16.92
N TYR A 411 8.83 6.90 15.99
CA TYR A 411 9.00 8.33 16.27
C TYR A 411 7.66 9.07 16.46
N ALA A 412 6.57 8.57 15.90
CA ALA A 412 5.23 9.12 16.10
C ALA A 412 4.48 8.43 17.25
N SER A 413 5.09 7.43 17.91
CA SER A 413 4.47 6.63 18.95
C SER A 413 4.62 7.22 20.34
N LYS A 414 3.47 7.49 20.99
CA LYS A 414 3.44 7.89 22.41
C LYS A 414 3.98 6.80 23.32
N LEU A 415 3.71 5.53 22.99
CA LEU A 415 4.21 4.36 23.71
C LEU A 415 5.75 4.31 23.67
N ILE A 416 6.36 4.40 22.48
CA ILE A 416 7.82 4.37 22.36
C ILE A 416 8.44 5.59 23.05
N THR A 417 7.91 6.80 22.83
CA THR A 417 8.40 7.99 23.54
C THR A 417 8.37 7.81 25.05
N MET A 418 7.28 7.31 25.63
CA MET A 418 7.20 7.03 27.06
C MET A 418 8.23 5.98 27.53
N LEU A 419 8.52 4.99 26.70
CA LEU A 419 9.48 3.92 27.04
C LEU A 419 10.94 4.34 26.83
N THR A 420 11.22 5.44 26.13
CA THR A 420 12.60 5.87 25.83
C THR A 420 12.99 7.22 26.41
N ASP A 421 12.02 8.04 26.83
CA ASP A 421 12.27 9.39 27.35
C ASP A 421 12.02 9.44 28.88
N PRO A 422 13.08 9.45 29.71
CA PRO A 422 12.93 9.55 31.16
C PRO A 422 12.34 10.89 31.61
N ALA A 423 12.42 11.95 30.77
CA ALA A 423 11.82 13.24 31.05
C ALA A 423 10.31 13.32 30.74
N ASN A 424 9.74 12.26 30.15
CA ASN A 424 8.31 12.20 29.87
C ASN A 424 7.50 12.38 31.17
N PRO A 425 6.47 13.25 31.23
CA PRO A 425 5.69 13.47 32.44
C PRO A 425 5.04 12.20 33.02
N LYS A 426 4.76 11.19 32.18
CA LYS A 426 4.23 9.89 32.63
C LYS A 426 5.25 9.05 33.40
N ASN A 427 6.54 9.37 33.29
CA ASN A 427 7.63 8.70 34.00
C ASN A 427 7.99 9.33 35.35
N ALA A 428 7.35 10.45 35.74
CA ALA A 428 7.66 11.16 36.99
C ALA A 428 7.41 10.32 38.26
N LYS A 429 6.40 9.45 38.24
CA LYS A 429 6.07 8.56 39.38
C LYS A 429 6.57 7.13 39.20
N ASN A 430 6.37 6.58 38.01
CA ASN A 430 6.81 5.24 37.64
C ASN A 430 7.60 5.36 36.35
N ASP A 431 8.91 5.16 36.43
CA ASP A 431 9.82 5.33 35.30
C ASP A 431 9.75 4.12 34.36
N HIS A 432 8.97 4.23 33.29
CA HIS A 432 8.75 3.14 32.34
C HIS A 432 10.00 2.83 31.50
N THR A 433 10.97 3.75 31.43
CA THR A 433 12.20 3.57 30.65
C THR A 433 13.08 2.44 31.15
N LYS A 434 12.85 2.01 32.40
CA LYS A 434 13.60 0.93 33.08
C LYS A 434 12.92 -0.43 33.01
N LEU A 435 11.72 -0.52 32.43
CA LEU A 435 10.93 -1.75 32.44
C LEU A 435 11.42 -2.77 31.40
N LEU A 436 11.82 -2.29 30.22
CA LEU A 436 12.23 -3.15 29.11
C LEU A 436 13.75 -3.26 29.03
N THR A 437 14.22 -4.45 28.69
CA THR A 437 15.58 -4.64 28.16
C THR A 437 15.68 -4.00 26.78
N ALA A 438 16.90 -3.73 26.32
CA ALA A 438 17.13 -3.20 24.97
C ALA A 438 16.52 -4.10 23.87
N THR A 439 16.61 -5.43 24.05
CA THR A 439 16.03 -6.41 23.11
C THR A 439 14.50 -6.33 23.06
N GLU A 440 13.82 -6.31 24.20
CA GLU A 440 12.35 -6.21 24.24
C GLU A 440 11.85 -4.88 23.69
N LEU A 441 12.54 -3.77 23.99
CA LEU A 441 12.23 -2.46 23.43
C LEU A 441 12.39 -2.48 21.89
N MET A 442 13.40 -3.15 21.37
CA MET A 442 13.61 -3.31 19.92
C MET A 442 12.53 -4.18 19.28
N VAL A 443 12.11 -5.28 19.93
CA VAL A 443 10.96 -6.10 19.48
C VAL A 443 9.68 -5.27 19.42
N LEU A 444 9.41 -4.47 20.46
CA LEU A 444 8.24 -3.60 20.51
C LEU A 444 8.30 -2.50 19.45
N SER A 445 9.46 -1.85 19.28
CA SER A 445 9.68 -0.82 18.26
C SER A 445 9.48 -1.37 16.85
N ARG A 446 9.99 -2.58 16.57
CA ARG A 446 9.76 -3.30 15.31
C ARG A 446 8.27 -3.53 15.05
N TRP A 447 7.50 -3.93 16.06
CA TRP A 447 6.06 -4.11 15.91
C TRP A 447 5.35 -2.77 15.67
N VAL A 448 5.73 -1.72 16.39
CA VAL A 448 5.20 -0.36 16.14
C VAL A 448 5.44 0.05 14.68
N ASP A 449 6.66 -0.16 14.19
CA ASP A 449 7.04 0.11 12.80
C ASP A 449 6.36 -0.83 11.78
N SER A 450 5.61 -1.85 12.22
CA SER A 450 4.85 -2.71 11.33
C SER A 450 3.46 -2.18 10.95
N ASN A 451 3.05 -1.01 11.48
CA ASN A 451 1.68 -0.49 11.38
C ASN A 451 0.67 -1.42 12.10
N TYR A 452 0.96 -1.75 13.37
CA TYR A 452 0.10 -2.59 14.21
C TYR A 452 -0.20 -3.97 13.58
N GLN A 453 0.78 -4.66 13.03
CA GLN A 453 0.52 -6.01 12.54
C GLN A 453 0.17 -6.94 13.71
N PHE A 454 -0.99 -7.59 13.61
CA PHE A 454 -1.37 -8.64 14.57
C PHE A 454 -0.99 -10.03 14.08
N TYR A 455 -1.35 -10.35 12.83
CA TYR A 455 -1.12 -11.65 12.20
C TYR A 455 0.10 -11.63 11.30
N GLY A 456 0.92 -12.67 11.40
CA GLY A 456 2.14 -12.82 10.60
C GLY A 456 1.94 -13.46 9.22
N SER A 457 0.76 -13.99 8.94
CA SER A 457 0.42 -14.69 7.71
C SER A 457 -1.08 -14.63 7.45
N TYR A 458 -1.48 -14.87 6.20
CA TYR A 458 -2.87 -15.12 5.84
C TYR A 458 -3.35 -16.52 6.21
N PHE A 459 -2.43 -17.47 6.44
CA PHE A 459 -2.78 -18.81 6.84
C PHE A 459 -3.25 -18.85 8.30
N GLY A 460 -4.33 -19.58 8.54
CA GLY A 460 -4.68 -20.10 9.86
C GLY A 460 -6.09 -19.76 10.32
N ARG A 461 -6.55 -20.52 11.32
CA ARG A 461 -7.84 -20.35 11.97
C ARG A 461 -7.76 -19.18 12.96
N GLN A 462 -8.34 -18.04 12.59
CA GLN A 462 -8.23 -16.77 13.33
C GLN A 462 -9.47 -16.42 14.17
N HIS A 463 -10.60 -17.07 13.90
CA HIS A 463 -11.85 -16.83 14.61
C HIS A 463 -11.81 -17.46 16.02
N PRO A 464 -12.25 -16.78 17.11
CA PRO A 464 -12.11 -17.28 18.49
C PRO A 464 -12.76 -18.63 18.77
N HIS A 465 -13.77 -19.00 17.97
CA HIS A 465 -14.35 -20.36 17.98
C HIS A 465 -13.28 -21.45 17.97
N TRP A 466 -12.20 -21.25 17.20
CA TRP A 466 -11.12 -22.20 17.04
C TRP A 466 -10.14 -22.22 18.22
N ALA A 467 -10.31 -21.39 19.25
CA ALA A 467 -9.46 -21.46 20.45
C ALA A 467 -9.66 -22.74 21.28
N LYS A 468 -10.71 -23.52 20.99
CA LYS A 468 -11.05 -24.78 21.64
C LYS A 468 -11.11 -25.90 20.59
N ALA A 469 -11.00 -27.14 21.06
CA ALA A 469 -11.17 -28.31 20.19
C ALA A 469 -12.57 -28.27 19.55
N ASP A 470 -12.66 -28.69 18.29
CA ASP A 470 -13.93 -28.78 17.57
C ASP A 470 -14.47 -30.22 17.68
N PRO A 471 -15.59 -30.47 18.37
CA PRO A 471 -16.18 -31.80 18.44
C PRO A 471 -16.56 -32.38 17.07
N LYS A 472 -16.73 -31.54 16.04
CA LYS A 472 -17.07 -31.95 14.67
C LYS A 472 -15.84 -32.22 13.80
N ASP A 473 -14.66 -31.79 14.23
CA ASP A 473 -13.37 -32.04 13.58
C ASP A 473 -12.35 -32.49 14.65
N PRO A 474 -12.36 -33.77 15.06
CA PRO A 474 -11.42 -34.28 16.07
C PRO A 474 -9.95 -34.19 15.66
N ALA A 475 -9.67 -33.98 14.36
CA ALA A 475 -8.31 -33.76 13.87
C ALA A 475 -7.84 -32.30 14.07
N TYR A 476 -8.73 -31.38 14.45
CA TYR A 476 -8.35 -30.02 14.75
C TYR A 476 -7.58 -29.92 16.07
N ASP A 477 -6.35 -29.43 15.99
CA ASP A 477 -5.54 -29.04 17.14
C ASP A 477 -5.69 -27.53 17.45
N PRO A 478 -6.25 -27.16 18.62
CA PRO A 478 -6.36 -25.77 19.08
C PRO A 478 -5.04 -25.01 19.17
N ALA A 479 -3.88 -25.69 19.23
CA ALA A 479 -2.58 -25.03 19.16
C ALA A 479 -2.35 -24.32 17.80
N ASN A 480 -3.13 -24.65 16.76
CA ASN A 480 -3.11 -23.96 15.48
C ASN A 480 -3.94 -22.67 15.47
N PHE A 481 -4.73 -22.40 16.51
CA PHE A 481 -5.45 -21.14 16.66
C PHE A 481 -4.46 -19.97 16.76
N ARG A 482 -4.50 -19.09 15.76
CA ARG A 482 -3.61 -17.91 15.68
C ARG A 482 -2.13 -18.24 15.95
N ARG A 483 -1.70 -19.40 15.46
CA ARG A 483 -0.31 -19.84 15.54
C ARG A 483 0.60 -18.87 14.78
N LYS A 484 1.79 -18.58 15.34
CA LYS A 484 2.86 -17.91 14.60
C LYS A 484 3.35 -18.81 13.47
N ALA A 485 3.17 -18.38 12.23
CA ALA A 485 3.76 -19.05 11.08
C ALA A 485 5.29 -18.93 11.13
N THR A 486 5.99 -19.96 10.66
CA THR A 486 7.42 -19.83 10.33
C THR A 486 7.59 -18.87 9.15
N PHE A 487 8.82 -18.39 8.94
CA PHE A 487 9.11 -17.50 7.81
C PHE A 487 8.76 -18.16 6.46
N ASP A 488 9.18 -19.41 6.25
CA ASP A 488 8.91 -20.17 5.03
C ASP A 488 7.41 -20.42 4.80
N GLU A 489 6.66 -20.69 5.87
CA GLU A 489 5.20 -20.81 5.79
C GLU A 489 4.54 -19.48 5.43
N ALA A 490 5.03 -18.35 5.96
CA ALA A 490 4.46 -17.04 5.70
C ALA A 490 4.68 -16.58 4.25
N ILE A 491 5.88 -16.81 3.69
CA ILE A 491 6.22 -16.43 2.30
C ILE A 491 5.82 -17.49 1.26
N GLY A 492 5.35 -18.65 1.72
CA GLY A 492 5.03 -19.80 0.90
C GLY A 492 3.78 -19.60 0.04
N PHE A 493 3.84 -20.06 -1.21
CA PHE A 493 2.69 -20.08 -2.11
C PHE A 493 1.64 -21.11 -1.71
N LEU A 494 2.06 -22.24 -1.15
CA LEU A 494 1.18 -23.36 -0.78
C LEU A 494 0.76 -23.27 0.68
N ALA A 495 -0.46 -23.70 0.96
CA ALA A 495 -0.94 -23.81 2.32
C ALA A 495 -0.12 -24.84 3.11
N PRO A 496 0.36 -24.50 4.31
CA PRO A 496 1.03 -25.45 5.17
C PRO A 496 0.05 -26.55 5.61
N SER A 497 0.57 -27.70 6.06
CA SER A 497 -0.25 -28.86 6.43
C SER A 497 -1.28 -28.53 7.51
N TRP A 498 -0.91 -27.74 8.51
CA TRP A 498 -1.81 -27.34 9.61
C TRP A 498 -2.91 -26.35 9.22
N HIS A 499 -2.82 -25.75 8.03
CA HIS A 499 -3.87 -24.88 7.49
C HIS A 499 -4.92 -25.65 6.69
N ARG A 500 -4.48 -26.69 5.97
CA ARG A 500 -5.33 -27.53 5.12
C ARG A 500 -6.27 -28.35 5.97
#